data_AF-A0A3B4AS07-F1
#
_entry.id   AF-A0A3B4AS07-F1
#
_cell.length_a   1.000
_cell.length_b   1.000
_cell.length_c   1.000
_cell.angle_alpha   90.00
_cell.angle_beta   90.00
_cell.angle_gamma   90.00
#
_symmetry.space_group_name_H-M   'P 1'
#
loop_
_entity.id
_entity.type
_entity.pdbx_description
1 polymer ?
#
loop_
_entity_poly.entity_id
_entity_poly.type
_entity_poly.pdbx_seq_one_letter_code
_entity_poly.pdbx_strand_id
1 'polypeptide(L)'
;FIDRSAPNPRARVQPNKNGETLQIITKDLIRDLRIPYEDPSGQSIILPSALLEQTKANAQVLTDEEIQAMKEASQRKKEEEIAAAEEKKRLIIEADLSKLANPTLTEEELEAQEKTQRMLDQAHMLRMEQEDEIKRLNRLILEVKCQASRDAQMQEKAEIQTEMSEEEKRLDTMMEAERRKALETMEKIDELHKMQRYRSATVFFSVCYFNHDDYIQSVNETIVLSSGMQEICNQIREREEERQFENELKELEKLQLRKKQEMMNLEDLQVKLEEIRRINAETLRAKEKRKEEEKLADLRAMEYIKEKMVISANLYKIHLCIFFSITFDVDEIRARRNQEIMDREWRRKEKELALKKASEQEMLKAARAEQVQYKEHFLSIEAGREKAEFERVLKVQQEAITKEKEEEEKFQLNARRNAEAIRQQVKDRELSAIAKRREMFKDAEQLSEEARLRRLRLSEIKAKKLNDLRATGLCEKYCSEVERKAGF
;
A
#
# COMPACT_ATOMS: atom_id res chain seq x y z
N PHE A 1 -62.74 -15.25 30.12
CA PHE A 1 -62.29 -13.91 30.57
C PHE A 1 -62.00 -13.09 29.33
N ILE A 2 -62.73 -12.03 29.00
CA ILE A 2 -63.80 -11.33 29.74
C ILE A 2 -65.19 -11.90 29.40
N ASP A 3 -66.18 -11.69 30.29
CA ASP A 3 -67.57 -12.15 30.14
C ASP A 3 -68.38 -11.42 29.06
N ARG A 4 -69.42 -12.09 28.55
CA ARG A 4 -70.51 -11.49 27.75
C ARG A 4 -71.87 -11.84 28.37
N SER A 5 -72.18 -11.24 29.51
CA SER A 5 -73.49 -11.33 30.17
C SER A 5 -74.47 -10.31 29.57
N ALA A 6 -75.38 -10.77 28.71
CA ALA A 6 -76.42 -9.93 28.12
C ALA A 6 -77.65 -9.80 29.06
N PRO A 7 -78.11 -8.57 29.40
CA PRO A 7 -79.35 -8.37 30.16
C PRO A 7 -80.61 -8.58 29.30
N ASN A 8 -81.63 -9.21 29.89
CA ASN A 8 -82.90 -9.58 29.24
C ASN A 8 -83.99 -8.51 29.50
N PRO A 9 -84.62 -7.90 28.48
CA PRO A 9 -85.60 -6.83 28.68
C PRO A 9 -86.99 -7.38 29.09
N ARG A 10 -87.20 -7.55 30.41
CA ARG A 10 -88.51 -7.89 30.98
C ARG A 10 -88.85 -7.08 32.25
N ALA A 11 -89.36 -5.86 32.04
CA ALA A 11 -90.09 -5.10 33.04
C ALA A 11 -91.54 -4.85 32.57
N ARG A 12 -92.44 -5.81 32.82
CA ARG A 12 -93.88 -5.57 32.66
C ARG A 12 -94.40 -4.86 33.92
N VAL A 13 -94.87 -3.63 33.76
CA VAL A 13 -95.57 -2.89 34.81
C VAL A 13 -96.90 -3.58 35.13
N GLN A 14 -97.24 -3.71 36.41
CA GLN A 14 -98.53 -4.24 36.86
C GLN A 14 -99.51 -3.07 37.13
N PRO A 15 -100.78 -3.14 36.68
CA PRO A 15 -101.80 -2.21 37.10
C PRO A 15 -102.39 -2.58 38.47
N ASN A 16 -102.25 -1.68 39.44
CA ASN A 16 -103.17 -1.54 40.58
C ASN A 16 -104.12 -0.36 40.27
N LYS A 17 -105.37 -0.27 40.74
CA LYS A 17 -106.34 -1.23 41.29
C LYS A 17 -107.69 -0.48 41.35
N ASN A 18 -108.81 -1.21 41.37
CA ASN A 18 -110.13 -0.75 41.86
C ASN A 18 -110.63 0.65 41.41
N GLY A 19 -111.51 0.70 40.41
CA GLY A 19 -112.15 1.97 40.00
C GLY A 19 -113.03 2.58 41.10
N GLU A 20 -112.90 3.89 41.30
CA GLU A 20 -113.58 4.66 42.35
C GLU A 20 -115.11 4.79 42.12
N THR A 21 -115.84 4.91 43.23
CA THR A 21 -117.29 5.18 43.26
C THR A 21 -117.55 6.40 44.13
N LEU A 22 -118.12 7.45 43.55
CA LEU A 22 -118.48 8.67 44.27
C LEU A 22 -119.94 8.58 44.73
N GLN A 23 -120.14 8.70 46.05
CA GLN A 23 -121.46 8.81 46.65
C GLN A 23 -121.92 10.27 46.62
N ILE A 24 -122.97 10.54 45.84
CA ILE A 24 -123.60 11.85 45.79
C ILE A 24 -124.83 11.83 46.70
N ILE A 25 -124.75 12.56 47.80
CA ILE A 25 -125.83 12.75 48.76
C ILE A 25 -126.54 14.05 48.44
N THR A 26 -127.79 13.95 48.01
CA THR A 26 -128.75 15.09 47.97
C THR A 26 -129.90 14.79 48.92
N LYS A 27 -130.58 15.82 49.43
CA LYS A 27 -131.42 15.72 50.65
C LYS A 27 -132.38 14.53 50.71
N ASP A 28 -132.96 14.12 49.59
CA ASP A 28 -134.02 13.13 49.55
C ASP A 28 -133.65 11.80 48.85
N LEU A 29 -132.38 11.60 48.44
CA LEU A 29 -131.86 10.31 47.93
C LEU A 29 -130.31 10.31 47.79
N ILE A 30 -129.69 9.17 48.11
CA ILE A 30 -128.25 8.88 47.88
C ILE A 30 -128.11 8.06 46.58
N ARG A 31 -127.06 8.33 45.79
CA ARG A 31 -126.72 7.53 44.60
C ARG A 31 -125.21 7.27 44.51
N ASP A 32 -124.86 6.03 44.20
CA ASP A 32 -123.49 5.57 43.98
C ASP A 32 -123.18 5.66 42.48
N LEU A 33 -122.26 6.56 42.09
CA LEU A 33 -121.87 6.75 40.69
C LEU A 33 -120.47 6.21 40.45
N ARG A 34 -120.35 5.23 39.54
CA ARG A 34 -119.10 4.56 39.16
C ARG A 34 -118.58 5.12 37.85
N ILE A 35 -117.39 5.73 37.88
CA ILE A 35 -116.80 6.40 36.71
C ILE A 35 -115.89 5.42 35.95
N PRO A 36 -116.11 5.17 34.64
CA PRO A 36 -115.16 4.44 33.80
C PRO A 36 -113.85 5.24 33.64
N TYR A 37 -112.70 4.58 33.72
CA TYR A 37 -111.40 5.24 33.88
C TYR A 37 -110.68 5.59 32.55
N GLU A 38 -111.30 5.37 31.39
CA GLU A 38 -110.66 5.57 30.08
C GLU A 38 -111.52 6.42 29.13
N ASP A 39 -110.85 7.35 28.45
CA ASP A 39 -111.41 8.34 27.53
C ASP A 39 -111.88 7.65 26.21
N PRO A 40 -113.17 7.72 25.84
CA PRO A 40 -113.78 6.85 24.81
C PRO A 40 -113.33 7.11 23.36
N SER A 41 -112.29 7.94 23.15
CA SER A 41 -111.65 8.16 21.85
C SER A 41 -110.37 7.34 21.62
N GLY A 42 -109.65 6.97 22.69
CA GLY A 42 -108.44 6.14 22.62
C GLY A 42 -107.24 6.73 21.83
N GLN A 43 -107.25 8.02 21.49
CA GLN A 43 -106.26 8.64 20.58
C GLN A 43 -105.48 9.83 21.19
N SER A 44 -105.61 10.04 22.51
CA SER A 44 -105.01 11.15 23.27
C SER A 44 -103.69 10.75 23.97
N ILE A 45 -102.57 10.72 23.24
CA ILE A 45 -101.25 10.38 23.80
C ILE A 45 -100.55 11.62 24.38
N ILE A 46 -100.23 11.60 25.67
CA ILE A 46 -99.43 12.63 26.35
C ILE A 46 -97.93 12.39 26.07
N LEU A 47 -97.31 13.21 25.21
CA LEU A 47 -95.86 13.15 24.98
C LEU A 47 -95.08 13.84 26.14
N PRO A 48 -94.08 13.17 26.76
CA PRO A 48 -93.13 13.83 27.65
C PRO A 48 -92.30 14.89 26.92
N SER A 49 -91.92 15.99 27.60
CA SER A 49 -91.17 17.09 26.96
C SER A 49 -89.85 16.65 26.32
N ALA A 50 -89.08 15.78 26.97
CA ALA A 50 -87.85 15.22 26.40
C ALA A 50 -88.10 14.40 25.13
N LEU A 51 -89.24 13.70 25.04
CA LEU A 51 -89.63 12.98 23.82
C LEU A 51 -90.09 13.97 22.75
N LEU A 52 -90.80 15.04 23.13
CA LEU A 52 -91.22 16.11 22.22
C LEU A 52 -90.02 16.88 21.66
N GLU A 53 -88.97 17.11 22.46
CA GLU A 53 -87.73 17.77 22.05
C GLU A 53 -86.86 16.85 21.18
N GLN A 54 -86.73 15.57 21.52
CA GLN A 54 -86.13 14.57 20.61
C GLN A 54 -86.92 14.47 19.29
N THR A 55 -88.25 14.51 19.34
CA THR A 55 -89.09 14.49 18.13
C THR A 55 -88.89 15.76 17.30
N LYS A 56 -88.77 16.94 17.94
CA LYS A 56 -88.43 18.20 17.24
C LYS A 56 -87.03 18.15 16.62
N ALA A 57 -86.02 17.67 17.34
CA ALA A 57 -84.65 17.55 16.82
C ALA A 57 -84.53 16.51 15.70
N ASN A 58 -85.29 15.41 15.76
CA ASN A 58 -85.32 14.38 14.71
C ASN A 58 -86.22 14.76 13.52
N ALA A 59 -87.22 15.63 13.72
CA ALA A 59 -88.09 16.16 12.67
C ALA A 59 -87.60 17.50 12.08
N GLN A 60 -86.57 18.11 12.68
CA GLN A 60 -85.78 19.14 12.02
C GLN A 60 -85.10 18.48 10.82
N VAL A 61 -85.58 18.82 9.62
CA VAL A 61 -84.99 18.38 8.36
C VAL A 61 -83.63 19.05 8.25
N LEU A 62 -82.59 18.33 8.69
CA LEU A 62 -81.21 18.74 8.55
C LEU A 62 -80.94 19.06 7.07
N THR A 63 -80.29 20.18 6.81
CA THR A 63 -79.88 20.48 5.43
C THR A 63 -78.84 19.47 4.96
N ASP A 64 -78.69 19.28 3.64
CA ASP A 64 -77.64 18.41 3.11
C ASP A 64 -76.23 18.83 3.58
N GLU A 65 -76.04 20.11 3.87
CA GLU A 65 -74.82 20.69 4.46
C GLU A 65 -74.63 20.26 5.92
N GLU A 66 -75.67 20.30 6.77
CA GLU A 66 -75.63 19.83 8.16
C GLU A 66 -75.39 18.31 8.23
N ILE A 67 -76.00 17.54 7.31
CA ILE A 67 -75.80 16.10 7.18
C ILE A 67 -74.35 15.79 6.74
N GLN A 68 -73.78 16.58 5.83
CA GLN A 68 -72.37 16.47 5.42
C GLN A 68 -71.44 16.83 6.58
N ALA A 69 -71.65 17.95 7.26
CA ALA A 69 -70.85 18.37 8.42
C ALA A 69 -70.86 17.33 9.56
N MET A 70 -72.00 16.69 9.85
CA MET A 70 -72.07 15.61 10.83
C MET A 70 -71.31 14.36 10.39
N LYS A 71 -71.40 13.98 9.10
CA LYS A 71 -70.65 12.85 8.52
C LYS A 71 -69.14 13.11 8.58
N GLU A 72 -68.70 14.29 8.17
CA GLU A 72 -67.29 14.71 8.27
C GLU A 72 -66.80 14.72 9.72
N ALA A 73 -67.58 15.27 10.67
CA ALA A 73 -67.21 15.24 12.08
C ALA A 73 -67.13 13.81 12.65
N SER A 74 -67.93 12.86 12.14
CA SER A 74 -67.81 11.44 12.48
C SER A 74 -66.63 10.75 11.79
N GLN A 75 -66.24 11.19 10.59
CA GLN A 75 -65.07 10.68 9.87
C GLN A 75 -63.78 11.15 10.53
N ARG A 76 -63.62 12.46 10.75
CA ARG A 76 -62.45 13.05 11.42
C ARG A 76 -62.16 12.42 12.78
N LYS A 77 -63.19 12.18 13.61
CA LYS A 77 -63.02 11.46 14.89
C LYS A 77 -62.56 10.02 14.74
N LYS A 78 -63.02 9.29 13.72
CA LYS A 78 -62.53 7.94 13.41
C LYS A 78 -61.11 7.96 12.87
N GLU A 79 -60.77 8.97 12.07
CA GLU A 79 -59.41 9.19 11.57
C GLU A 79 -58.44 9.54 12.71
N GLU A 80 -58.86 10.35 13.68
CA GLU A 80 -58.14 10.64 14.93
C GLU A 80 -57.96 9.37 15.79
N GLU A 81 -59.01 8.57 15.99
CA GLU A 81 -58.94 7.29 16.72
C GLU A 81 -58.02 6.27 16.02
N ILE A 82 -58.09 6.17 14.68
CA ILE A 82 -57.21 5.32 13.88
C ILE A 82 -55.77 5.82 13.93
N ALA A 83 -55.52 7.12 13.80
CA ALA A 83 -54.19 7.71 13.89
C ALA A 83 -53.55 7.46 15.27
N ALA A 84 -54.31 7.64 16.36
CA ALA A 84 -53.84 7.34 17.72
C ALA A 84 -53.61 5.83 17.96
N ALA A 85 -54.34 4.95 17.27
CA ALA A 85 -54.09 3.51 17.29
C ALA A 85 -52.85 3.13 16.46
N GLU A 86 -52.64 3.76 15.29
CA GLU A 86 -51.44 3.61 14.48
C GLU A 86 -50.19 4.13 15.19
N GLU A 87 -50.25 5.27 15.86
CA GLU A 87 -49.14 5.84 16.62
C GLU A 87 -48.72 4.89 17.75
N LYS A 88 -49.68 4.37 18.54
CA LYS A 88 -49.41 3.34 19.54
C LYS A 88 -48.82 2.07 18.92
N LYS A 89 -49.30 1.65 17.75
CA LYS A 89 -48.74 0.50 17.01
C LYS A 89 -47.31 0.76 16.54
N ARG A 90 -47.00 1.98 16.07
CA ARG A 90 -45.64 2.41 15.68
C ARG A 90 -44.70 2.39 16.89
N LEU A 91 -45.12 2.96 18.03
CA LEU A 91 -44.35 2.96 19.28
C LEU A 91 -44.09 1.54 19.82
N ILE A 92 -45.05 0.61 19.69
CA ILE A 92 -44.84 -0.80 20.06
C ILE A 92 -43.83 -1.46 19.11
N ILE A 93 -43.97 -1.25 17.79
CA ILE A 93 -43.03 -1.79 16.79
C ILE A 93 -41.62 -1.22 17.01
N GLU A 94 -41.48 0.08 17.29
CA GLU A 94 -40.21 0.73 17.60
C GLU A 94 -39.60 0.20 18.91
N ALA A 95 -40.42 0.02 19.96
CA ALA A 95 -39.97 -0.59 21.20
C ALA A 95 -39.50 -2.04 21.00
N ASP A 96 -40.22 -2.85 20.22
CA ASP A 96 -39.84 -4.24 19.96
C ASP A 96 -38.63 -4.34 19.01
N LEU A 97 -38.50 -3.44 18.02
CA LEU A 97 -37.28 -3.28 17.24
C LEU A 97 -36.09 -2.86 18.10
N SER A 98 -36.28 -2.00 19.11
CA SER A 98 -35.20 -1.59 20.01
C SER A 98 -34.69 -2.73 20.90
N LYS A 99 -35.58 -3.65 21.31
CA LYS A 99 -35.25 -4.90 22.04
C LYS A 99 -34.55 -5.92 21.13
N LEU A 100 -34.99 -6.03 19.87
CA LEU A 100 -34.37 -6.90 18.86
C LEU A 100 -33.00 -6.38 18.40
N ALA A 101 -32.78 -5.06 18.41
CA ALA A 101 -31.50 -4.44 18.13
C ALA A 101 -30.51 -4.54 19.31
N ASN A 102 -31.01 -4.52 20.55
CA ASN A 102 -30.22 -4.63 21.77
C ASN A 102 -30.70 -5.81 22.64
N PRO A 103 -30.54 -7.07 22.18
CA PRO A 103 -30.81 -8.22 23.03
C PRO A 103 -29.87 -8.19 24.24
N THR A 104 -30.40 -8.46 25.42
CA THR A 104 -29.59 -8.65 26.63
C THR A 104 -28.82 -9.96 26.50
N LEU A 105 -27.57 -9.87 26.05
CA LEU A 105 -26.67 -11.00 25.83
C LEU A 105 -26.59 -11.88 27.10
N THR A 106 -26.75 -13.18 26.89
CA THR A 106 -26.64 -14.21 27.92
C THR A 106 -25.20 -14.28 28.44
N GLU A 107 -24.98 -14.71 29.69
CA GLU A 107 -23.63 -14.84 30.27
C GLU A 107 -22.69 -15.70 29.39
N GLU A 108 -23.21 -16.77 28.80
CA GLU A 108 -22.48 -17.62 27.84
C GLU A 108 -22.12 -16.89 26.54
N GLU A 109 -23.01 -15.99 26.06
CA GLU A 109 -22.77 -15.18 24.85
C GLU A 109 -21.76 -14.06 25.11
N LEU A 110 -21.78 -13.47 26.30
CA LEU A 110 -20.77 -12.51 26.77
C LEU A 110 -19.41 -13.20 26.91
N GLU A 111 -19.34 -14.36 27.56
CA GLU A 111 -18.09 -15.11 27.70
C GLU A 111 -17.55 -15.58 26.33
N ALA A 112 -18.43 -15.97 25.40
CA ALA A 112 -18.06 -16.27 24.02
C ALA A 112 -17.56 -15.03 23.26
N GLN A 113 -18.16 -13.86 23.46
CA GLN A 113 -17.66 -12.59 22.91
C GLN A 113 -16.31 -12.22 23.50
N GLU A 114 -16.10 -12.33 24.82
CA GLU A 114 -14.79 -12.10 25.44
C GLU A 114 -13.72 -13.07 24.90
N LYS A 115 -14.04 -14.36 24.79
CA LYS A 115 -13.14 -15.36 24.18
C LYS A 115 -12.79 -14.97 22.74
N THR A 116 -13.77 -14.51 21.97
CA THR A 116 -13.57 -14.06 20.59
C THR A 116 -12.73 -12.79 20.50
N GLN A 117 -12.96 -11.80 21.37
CA GLN A 117 -12.16 -10.58 21.48
C GLN A 117 -10.71 -10.91 21.87
N ARG A 118 -10.49 -11.74 22.90
CA ARG A 118 -9.16 -12.22 23.31
C ARG A 118 -8.42 -12.91 22.15
N MET A 119 -9.10 -13.72 21.35
CA MET A 119 -8.52 -14.33 20.14
C MET A 119 -8.19 -13.30 19.05
N LEU A 120 -9.07 -12.32 18.82
CA LEU A 120 -8.85 -11.24 17.85
C LEU A 120 -7.69 -10.32 18.26
N ASP A 121 -7.58 -9.99 19.54
CA ASP A 121 -6.48 -9.22 20.13
C ASP A 121 -5.17 -9.99 20.07
N GLN A 122 -5.17 -11.28 20.42
CA GLN A 122 -3.99 -12.14 20.26
C GLN A 122 -3.56 -12.21 18.79
N ALA A 123 -4.49 -12.36 17.85
CA ALA A 123 -4.21 -12.34 16.41
C ALA A 123 -3.79 -10.95 15.90
N HIS A 124 -4.24 -9.86 16.52
CA HIS A 124 -3.76 -8.51 16.23
C HIS A 124 -2.32 -8.32 16.73
N MET A 125 -2.04 -8.66 17.99
CA MET A 125 -0.69 -8.61 18.57
C MET A 125 0.30 -9.48 17.77
N LEU A 126 -0.06 -10.71 17.40
CA LEU A 126 0.78 -11.56 16.56
C LEU A 126 1.04 -10.94 15.18
N ARG A 127 0.06 -10.25 14.56
CA ARG A 127 0.29 -9.50 13.31
C ARG A 127 1.22 -8.30 13.52
N MET A 128 1.11 -7.60 14.64
CA MET A 128 2.02 -6.50 14.99
C MET A 128 3.45 -6.98 15.28
N GLU A 129 3.63 -8.15 15.90
CA GLU A 129 4.94 -8.81 16.07
C GLU A 129 5.57 -9.25 14.73
N GLN A 130 4.76 -9.43 13.68
CA GLN A 130 5.25 -9.77 12.35
C GLN A 130 5.74 -8.55 11.54
N GLU A 131 5.53 -7.32 12.00
CA GLU A 131 6.06 -6.12 11.34
C GLU A 131 7.60 -6.05 11.44
N ASP A 132 8.30 -5.81 10.33
CA ASP A 132 9.77 -5.91 10.29
C ASP A 132 10.48 -4.84 11.12
N GLU A 133 9.84 -3.70 11.38
CA GLU A 133 10.34 -2.72 12.37
C GLU A 133 10.24 -3.25 13.81
N ILE A 134 9.16 -3.96 14.14
CA ILE A 134 8.95 -4.55 15.47
C ILE A 134 9.86 -5.77 15.68
N LYS A 135 10.07 -6.60 14.66
CA LYS A 135 11.09 -7.66 14.65
C LYS A 135 12.50 -7.13 14.89
N ARG A 136 12.85 -5.99 14.28
CA ARG A 136 14.16 -5.33 14.49
C ARG A 136 14.27 -4.76 15.91
N LEU A 137 13.23 -4.11 16.43
CA LEU A 137 13.20 -3.65 17.83
C LEU A 137 13.32 -4.82 18.83
N ASN A 138 12.59 -5.93 18.61
CA ASN A 138 12.70 -7.14 19.44
C ASN A 138 14.13 -7.69 19.50
N ARG A 139 14.85 -7.67 18.36
CA ARG A 139 16.25 -8.10 18.30
C ARG A 139 17.16 -7.18 19.11
N LEU A 140 17.01 -5.86 18.96
CA LEU A 140 17.75 -4.86 19.75
C LEU A 140 17.47 -5.02 21.25
N ILE A 141 16.22 -5.21 21.65
CA ILE A 141 15.81 -5.49 23.03
C ILE A 141 16.50 -6.74 23.58
N LEU A 142 16.59 -7.82 22.78
CA LEU A 142 17.26 -9.06 23.19
C LEU A 142 18.78 -8.89 23.28
N GLU A 143 19.41 -8.27 22.29
CA GLU A 143 20.85 -7.95 22.27
C GLU A 143 21.26 -7.16 23.53
N VAL A 144 20.46 -6.13 23.87
CA VAL A 144 20.68 -5.25 25.02
C VAL A 144 20.39 -5.95 26.35
N LYS A 145 19.35 -6.78 26.46
CA LYS A 145 19.15 -7.65 27.64
C LYS A 145 20.34 -8.57 27.86
N CYS A 146 20.81 -9.24 26.82
CA CYS A 146 22.00 -10.08 26.87
C CYS A 146 23.28 -9.30 27.18
N GLN A 147 23.35 -7.99 26.87
CA GLN A 147 24.47 -7.14 27.25
C GLN A 147 24.42 -6.74 28.72
N ALA A 148 23.26 -6.31 29.23
CA ALA A 148 23.09 -6.01 30.65
C ALA A 148 23.42 -7.24 31.54
N SER A 149 23.02 -8.45 31.13
CA SER A 149 23.41 -9.69 31.82
C SER A 149 24.91 -9.97 31.76
N ARG A 150 25.58 -9.73 30.63
CA ARG A 150 27.03 -9.89 30.49
C ARG A 150 27.81 -8.88 31.32
N ASP A 151 27.39 -7.62 31.31
CA ASP A 151 28.05 -6.55 32.05
C ASP A 151 27.91 -6.78 33.58
N ALA A 152 26.77 -7.32 34.04
CA ALA A 152 26.59 -7.79 35.43
C ALA A 152 27.48 -9.00 35.78
N GLN A 153 27.53 -10.04 34.94
CA GLN A 153 28.41 -11.20 35.14
C GLN A 153 29.91 -10.82 35.15
N MET A 154 30.30 -9.80 34.38
CA MET A 154 31.65 -9.27 34.38
C MET A 154 31.99 -8.53 35.67
N GLN A 155 31.02 -7.84 36.29
CA GLN A 155 31.17 -7.24 37.62
C GLN A 155 31.26 -8.31 38.70
N GLU A 156 30.31 -9.25 38.75
CA GLU A 156 30.30 -10.39 39.69
C GLU A 156 31.63 -11.16 39.65
N LYS A 157 32.14 -11.47 38.44
CA LYS A 157 33.44 -12.12 38.28
C LYS A 157 34.61 -11.25 38.78
N ALA A 158 34.56 -9.93 38.62
CA ALA A 158 35.61 -9.05 39.12
C ALA A 158 35.61 -8.97 40.65
N GLU A 159 34.43 -8.93 41.27
CA GLU A 159 34.22 -8.95 42.72
C GLU A 159 34.75 -10.27 43.33
N ILE A 160 34.36 -11.42 42.77
CA ILE A 160 34.92 -12.74 43.14
C ILE A 160 36.44 -12.78 42.97
N GLN A 161 36.98 -12.22 41.88
CA GLN A 161 38.43 -12.18 41.65
C GLN A 161 39.17 -11.33 42.68
N THR A 162 38.57 -10.24 43.17
CA THR A 162 39.12 -9.44 44.28
C THR A 162 39.08 -10.20 45.60
N GLU A 163 37.93 -10.79 45.97
CA GLU A 163 37.77 -11.58 47.20
C GLU A 163 38.75 -12.75 47.26
N MET A 164 38.86 -13.52 46.17
CA MET A 164 39.85 -14.60 46.03
C MET A 164 41.27 -14.08 46.27
N SER A 165 41.63 -12.92 45.69
CA SER A 165 42.96 -12.35 45.89
C SER A 165 43.19 -11.86 47.32
N GLU A 166 42.16 -11.55 48.09
CA GLU A 166 42.27 -11.13 49.49
C GLU A 166 42.42 -12.33 50.42
N GLU A 167 41.69 -13.42 50.17
CA GLU A 167 41.89 -14.69 50.89
C GLU A 167 43.25 -15.33 50.56
N GLU A 168 43.72 -15.26 49.31
CA GLU A 168 45.09 -15.66 48.94
C GLU A 168 46.15 -14.90 49.75
N LYS A 169 46.08 -13.55 49.79
CA LYS A 169 46.99 -12.73 50.63
C LYS A 169 46.89 -13.10 52.11
N ARG A 170 45.68 -13.39 52.61
CA ARG A 170 45.46 -13.81 54.01
C ARG A 170 46.11 -15.17 54.29
N LEU A 171 45.94 -16.15 53.41
CA LEU A 171 46.59 -17.46 53.51
C LEU A 171 48.11 -17.33 53.46
N ASP A 172 48.67 -16.53 52.55
CA ASP A 172 50.11 -16.26 52.49
C ASP A 172 50.64 -15.66 53.80
N THR A 173 49.97 -14.65 54.38
CA THR A 173 50.42 -14.08 55.67
C THR A 173 50.36 -15.09 56.82
N MET A 174 49.44 -16.06 56.80
CA MET A 174 49.41 -17.15 57.77
C MET A 174 50.53 -18.16 57.53
N MET A 175 50.76 -18.59 56.28
CA MET A 175 51.87 -19.48 55.92
C MET A 175 53.24 -18.86 56.24
N GLU A 176 53.42 -17.55 56.00
CA GLU A 176 54.63 -16.83 56.41
C GLU A 176 54.81 -16.78 57.93
N ALA A 177 53.72 -16.63 58.68
CA ALA A 177 53.76 -16.64 60.14
C ALA A 177 54.11 -18.03 60.69
N GLU A 178 53.62 -19.10 60.07
CA GLU A 178 54.00 -20.47 60.41
C GLU A 178 55.45 -20.78 60.00
N ARG A 179 55.89 -20.34 58.81
CA ARG A 179 57.29 -20.45 58.38
C ARG A 179 58.24 -19.71 59.33
N ARG A 180 57.86 -18.54 59.83
CA ARG A 180 58.62 -17.79 60.85
C ARG A 180 58.68 -18.54 62.18
N LYS A 181 57.55 -19.04 62.70
CA LYS A 181 57.53 -19.89 63.91
C LYS A 181 58.42 -21.12 63.77
N ALA A 182 58.39 -21.78 62.61
CA ALA A 182 59.22 -22.95 62.33
C ALA A 182 60.73 -22.62 62.36
N LEU A 183 61.14 -21.51 61.73
CA LEU A 183 62.50 -21.01 61.80
C LEU A 183 62.91 -20.66 63.23
N GLU A 184 62.09 -19.92 63.97
CA GLU A 184 62.34 -19.62 65.39
C GLU A 184 62.50 -20.90 66.24
N THR A 185 61.72 -21.96 66.00
CA THR A 185 61.90 -23.22 66.72
C THR A 185 63.19 -23.94 66.33
N MET A 186 63.62 -23.85 65.07
CA MET A 186 64.88 -24.43 64.61
C MET A 186 66.09 -23.67 65.16
N GLU A 187 66.02 -22.34 65.22
CA GLU A 187 67.04 -21.48 65.86
C GLU A 187 67.18 -21.81 67.34
N LYS A 188 66.06 -21.95 68.08
CA LYS A 188 66.06 -22.35 69.50
C LYS A 188 66.65 -23.75 69.70
N ILE A 189 66.42 -24.69 68.79
CA ILE A 189 67.05 -26.03 68.79
C ILE A 189 68.57 -25.91 68.54
N ASP A 190 69.00 -25.09 67.58
CA ASP A 190 70.42 -24.87 67.30
C ASP A 190 71.15 -24.12 68.41
N GLU A 191 70.48 -23.21 69.12
CA GLU A 191 70.99 -22.61 70.36
C GLU A 191 71.17 -23.66 71.46
N LEU A 192 70.21 -24.55 71.67
CA LEU A 192 70.36 -25.68 72.61
C LEU A 192 71.53 -26.59 72.19
N HIS A 193 71.68 -26.91 70.90
CA HIS A 193 72.83 -27.67 70.40
C HIS A 193 74.17 -26.91 70.51
N LYS A 194 74.19 -25.58 70.40
CA LYS A 194 75.39 -24.76 70.68
C LYS A 194 75.74 -24.81 72.16
N MET A 195 74.77 -24.59 73.05
CA MET A 195 74.95 -24.62 74.51
C MET A 195 75.35 -26.02 75.01
N GLN A 196 74.83 -27.08 74.41
CA GLN A 196 75.29 -28.45 74.68
C GLN A 196 76.73 -28.67 74.21
N ARG A 197 77.09 -28.21 73.00
CA ARG A 197 78.49 -28.25 72.51
C ARG A 197 79.44 -27.48 73.42
N TYR A 198 79.08 -26.28 73.89
CA TYR A 198 79.86 -25.53 74.87
C TYR A 198 80.04 -26.31 76.18
N ARG A 199 78.97 -26.87 76.76
CA ARG A 199 79.05 -27.70 77.97
C ARG A 199 79.96 -28.92 77.79
N SER A 200 79.82 -29.65 76.68
CA SER A 200 80.69 -30.79 76.36
C SER A 200 82.16 -30.37 76.19
N ALA A 201 82.40 -29.21 75.56
CA ALA A 201 83.75 -28.65 75.43
C ALA A 201 84.35 -28.24 76.79
N THR A 202 83.55 -27.65 77.71
CA THR A 202 84.02 -27.35 79.08
C THR A 202 84.38 -28.62 79.85
N VAL A 203 83.56 -29.68 79.73
CA VAL A 203 83.87 -30.99 80.35
C VAL A 203 85.15 -31.58 79.77
N PHE A 204 85.29 -31.61 78.44
CA PHE A 204 86.49 -32.09 77.76
C PHE A 204 87.74 -31.31 78.18
N PHE A 205 87.65 -29.97 78.23
CA PHE A 205 88.73 -29.09 78.69
C PHE A 205 89.14 -29.41 80.13
N SER A 206 88.17 -29.60 81.05
CA SER A 206 88.50 -30.00 82.43
C SER A 206 89.20 -31.36 82.52
N VAL A 207 88.78 -32.34 81.72
CA VAL A 207 89.44 -33.66 81.65
C VAL A 207 90.85 -33.54 81.09
N CYS A 208 91.08 -32.70 80.08
CA CYS A 208 92.42 -32.43 79.56
C CYS A 208 93.35 -31.78 80.60
N TYR A 209 92.85 -30.91 81.48
CA TYR A 209 93.66 -30.34 82.56
C TYR A 209 94.07 -31.42 83.57
N PHE A 210 93.13 -32.24 84.07
CA PHE A 210 93.46 -33.35 84.97
C PHE A 210 94.50 -34.32 84.35
N ASN A 211 94.32 -34.73 83.09
CA ASN A 211 95.29 -35.61 82.41
C ASN A 211 96.65 -34.93 82.17
N HIS A 212 96.70 -33.61 82.05
CA HIS A 212 97.95 -32.86 81.90
C HIS A 212 98.70 -32.72 83.23
N ASP A 213 97.98 -32.57 84.34
CA ASP A 213 98.55 -32.60 85.69
C ASP A 213 99.07 -34.01 86.04
N ASP A 214 98.32 -35.06 85.73
CA ASP A 214 98.76 -36.47 85.83
C ASP A 214 100.04 -36.72 84.99
N TYR A 215 100.09 -36.18 83.76
CA TYR A 215 101.27 -36.29 82.89
C TYR A 215 102.48 -35.56 83.50
N ILE A 216 102.33 -34.32 83.99
CA ILE A 216 103.39 -33.59 84.71
C ILE A 216 103.92 -34.41 85.89
N GLN A 217 103.03 -35.05 86.66
CA GLN A 217 103.42 -35.86 87.81
C GLN A 217 104.28 -37.07 87.37
N SER A 218 103.89 -37.80 86.32
CA SER A 218 104.67 -38.91 85.76
C SER A 218 106.04 -38.49 85.19
N VAL A 219 106.12 -37.29 84.59
CA VAL A 219 107.39 -36.75 84.07
C VAL A 219 108.33 -36.38 85.22
N ASN A 220 107.81 -35.84 86.33
CA ASN A 220 108.62 -35.52 87.51
C ASN A 220 109.22 -36.78 88.17
N GLU A 221 108.44 -37.87 88.29
CA GLU A 221 108.96 -39.17 88.76
C GLU A 221 110.07 -39.70 87.81
N THR A 222 109.86 -39.55 86.50
CA THR A 222 110.85 -39.95 85.47
C THR A 222 112.15 -39.13 85.58
N ILE A 223 112.08 -37.84 85.90
CA ILE A 223 113.26 -36.98 86.11
C ILE A 223 114.07 -37.43 87.35
N VAL A 224 113.40 -37.79 88.44
CA VAL A 224 114.06 -38.33 89.65
C VAL A 224 114.79 -39.64 89.34
N LEU A 225 114.16 -40.56 88.61
CA LEU A 225 114.77 -41.81 88.16
C LEU A 225 115.96 -41.58 87.20
N SER A 226 115.84 -40.61 86.28
CA SER A 226 116.89 -40.23 85.36
C SER A 226 118.15 -39.72 86.08
N SER A 227 117.97 -38.92 87.14
CA SER A 227 119.09 -38.43 87.96
C SER A 227 119.91 -39.58 88.57
N GLY A 228 119.25 -40.61 89.12
CA GLY A 228 119.93 -41.80 89.65
C GLY A 228 120.58 -42.67 88.57
N MET A 229 119.96 -42.79 87.39
CA MET A 229 120.57 -43.45 86.23
C MET A 229 121.85 -42.75 85.77
N GLN A 230 121.89 -41.42 85.78
CA GLN A 230 123.03 -40.65 85.30
C GLN A 230 124.28 -40.80 86.19
N GLU A 231 124.10 -40.99 87.50
CA GLU A 231 125.19 -41.35 88.43
C GLU A 231 125.79 -42.73 88.12
N ILE A 232 124.98 -43.68 87.67
CA ILE A 232 125.43 -45.02 87.26
C ILE A 232 126.14 -44.97 85.90
N CYS A 233 125.61 -44.22 84.92
CA CYS A 233 126.21 -44.12 83.59
C CYS A 233 127.63 -43.50 83.62
N ASN A 234 127.92 -42.59 84.56
CA ASN A 234 129.27 -42.07 84.76
C ASN A 234 130.27 -43.19 85.13
N GLN A 235 129.87 -44.18 85.94
CA GLN A 235 130.69 -45.34 86.34
C GLN A 235 130.86 -46.41 85.23
N ILE A 236 130.13 -46.24 84.11
CA ILE A 236 130.19 -47.13 82.94
C ILE A 236 131.05 -46.50 81.83
N ARG A 237 130.93 -45.19 81.58
CA ARG A 237 131.69 -44.52 80.49
C ARG A 237 133.20 -44.66 80.66
N GLU A 238 133.71 -44.64 81.90
CA GLU A 238 135.12 -44.91 82.23
C GLU A 238 135.63 -46.30 81.77
N ARG A 239 134.75 -47.22 81.36
CA ARG A 239 135.08 -48.59 80.89
C ARG A 239 134.77 -48.85 79.41
N GLU A 240 134.35 -47.82 78.67
CA GLU A 240 133.77 -47.99 77.33
C GLU A 240 134.51 -47.19 76.24
N GLU A 241 135.18 -46.10 76.63
CA GLU A 241 136.16 -45.40 75.78
C GLU A 241 137.35 -46.32 75.38
N GLU A 242 137.59 -47.39 76.15
CA GLU A 242 138.60 -48.43 75.89
C GLU A 242 138.36 -49.26 74.60
N ARG A 243 137.19 -49.16 73.94
CA ARG A 243 136.71 -50.21 73.00
C ARG A 243 136.44 -49.83 71.54
N GLN A 244 136.30 -48.55 71.18
CA GLN A 244 135.64 -48.19 69.90
C GLN A 244 136.52 -48.02 68.64
N PHE A 245 137.84 -48.27 68.71
CA PHE A 245 138.80 -47.79 67.71
C PHE A 245 138.89 -48.58 66.36
N GLU A 246 137.89 -49.38 65.97
CA GLU A 246 138.10 -50.53 65.04
C GLU A 246 137.27 -50.59 63.71
N ASN A 247 136.23 -49.77 63.45
CA ASN A 247 135.05 -50.29 62.68
C ASN A 247 134.70 -49.80 61.24
N GLU A 248 135.20 -48.68 60.68
CA GLU A 248 134.53 -47.99 59.54
C GLU A 248 135.30 -47.95 58.20
N LEU A 249 134.64 -48.28 57.06
CA LEU A 249 135.13 -48.09 55.67
C LEU A 249 134.08 -48.31 54.52
N LYS A 250 132.81 -47.85 54.66
CA LYS A 250 131.62 -48.29 53.85
C LYS A 250 131.17 -47.33 52.68
N GLU A 251 130.09 -47.63 51.94
CA GLU A 251 129.74 -47.11 50.57
C GLU A 251 128.36 -46.41 50.42
N LEU A 252 128.21 -45.48 49.45
CA LEU A 252 126.93 -44.90 48.94
C LEU A 252 127.08 -44.31 47.50
N GLU A 253 126.20 -44.63 46.52
CA GLU A 253 126.36 -44.20 45.10
C GLU A 253 125.08 -43.92 44.23
N LYS A 254 123.89 -44.43 44.56
CA LYS A 254 123.01 -45.06 43.52
C LYS A 254 121.81 -44.24 42.92
N LEU A 255 121.72 -44.24 41.57
CA LEU A 255 120.60 -43.84 40.65
C LEU A 255 120.18 -42.33 40.56
N GLN A 256 119.76 -41.68 39.45
CA GLN A 256 119.37 -42.00 38.03
C GLN A 256 117.86 -42.35 37.77
N LEU A 257 117.18 -42.17 36.61
CA LEU A 257 117.66 -41.94 35.22
C LEU A 257 116.74 -41.22 34.15
N ARG A 258 115.39 -41.37 34.05
CA ARG A 258 114.62 -41.25 32.74
C ARG A 258 113.39 -40.30 32.65
N LYS A 259 113.06 -39.81 31.43
CA LYS A 259 111.80 -39.11 30.97
C LYS A 259 111.56 -39.26 29.42
N LYS A 260 110.43 -38.76 28.84
CA LYS A 260 110.13 -38.69 27.37
C LYS A 260 109.29 -37.45 26.91
N GLN A 261 108.56 -37.54 25.77
CA GLN A 261 107.98 -36.43 24.94
C GLN A 261 106.79 -36.89 24.03
N GLU A 262 105.86 -36.01 23.64
CA GLU A 262 104.56 -36.32 22.97
C GLU A 262 104.05 -35.20 21.98
N MET A 263 104.36 -35.19 20.67
CA MET A 263 104.05 -34.04 19.77
C MET A 263 103.45 -34.40 18.39
N MET A 264 102.12 -34.44 18.22
CA MET A 264 101.44 -34.54 16.90
C MET A 264 99.92 -34.23 16.94
N ASN A 265 99.33 -33.88 15.79
CA ASN A 265 97.89 -33.75 15.45
C ASN A 265 97.14 -32.47 15.94
N LEU A 266 96.96 -31.46 15.09
CA LEU A 266 95.73 -30.64 15.05
C LEU A 266 95.56 -29.90 13.72
N GLU A 267 94.46 -30.20 13.03
CA GLU A 267 94.19 -29.83 11.63
C GLU A 267 92.69 -29.48 11.43
N ASP A 268 92.36 -28.67 10.41
CA ASP A 268 90.97 -28.28 10.06
C ASP A 268 90.75 -28.14 8.53
N LEU A 269 89.49 -28.21 8.11
CA LEU A 269 88.97 -27.70 6.83
C LEU A 269 87.47 -27.34 6.97
N GLN A 270 87.12 -26.05 6.96
CA GLN A 270 85.72 -25.58 6.84
C GLN A 270 85.53 -24.58 5.68
N VAL A 271 84.85 -24.98 4.59
CA VAL A 271 84.86 -24.24 3.31
C VAL A 271 83.54 -24.36 2.51
N LYS A 272 82.96 -23.20 2.10
CA LYS A 272 81.89 -22.93 1.08
C LYS A 272 80.43 -23.40 1.34
N LEU A 273 79.46 -22.46 1.26
CA LEU A 273 78.33 -22.38 0.28
C LEU A 273 77.18 -21.45 0.74
N GLU A 274 77.00 -20.25 0.14
CA GLU A 274 75.98 -19.26 0.57
C GLU A 274 75.31 -18.46 -0.58
N GLU A 275 75.33 -18.95 -1.83
CA GLU A 275 75.16 -18.07 -3.03
C GLU A 275 73.87 -18.26 -3.89
N ILE A 276 72.90 -19.10 -3.51
CA ILE A 276 71.79 -19.51 -4.41
C ILE A 276 70.38 -19.29 -3.82
N ARG A 277 70.01 -18.05 -3.43
CA ARG A 277 68.69 -17.76 -2.82
C ARG A 277 67.96 -16.45 -3.20
N ARG A 278 68.32 -15.72 -4.27
CA ARG A 278 67.63 -14.45 -4.65
C ARG A 278 67.15 -14.26 -6.10
N ILE A 279 67.34 -15.21 -7.02
CA ILE A 279 66.94 -15.07 -8.43
C ILE A 279 65.80 -16.05 -8.78
N ASN A 280 64.56 -15.76 -8.34
CA ASN A 280 63.36 -16.53 -8.73
C ASN A 280 62.04 -15.76 -8.41
N ALA A 281 61.91 -14.53 -8.91
CA ALA A 281 60.83 -13.60 -8.56
C ALA A 281 59.86 -13.23 -9.71
N GLU A 282 59.95 -13.89 -10.87
CA GLU A 282 59.32 -13.40 -12.11
C GLU A 282 58.41 -14.41 -12.84
N THR A 283 58.21 -15.61 -12.29
CA THR A 283 57.68 -16.78 -13.02
C THR A 283 56.25 -17.23 -12.64
N LEU A 284 55.41 -16.34 -12.08
CA LEU A 284 54.02 -16.71 -11.69
C LEU A 284 52.90 -15.71 -12.01
N ARG A 285 53.02 -14.90 -13.07
CA ARG A 285 51.87 -14.16 -13.68
C ARG A 285 51.36 -14.77 -15.00
N ALA A 286 51.91 -15.91 -15.41
CA ALA A 286 51.63 -16.54 -16.69
C ALA A 286 50.88 -17.89 -16.55
N LYS A 287 49.83 -17.95 -15.72
CA LYS A 287 48.96 -19.13 -15.68
C LYS A 287 47.51 -18.91 -15.23
N GLU A 288 46.61 -18.95 -16.22
CA GLU A 288 45.35 -19.69 -16.21
C GLU A 288 44.26 -19.36 -15.17
N LYS A 289 43.50 -18.31 -15.47
CA LYS A 289 42.13 -18.49 -16.01
C LYS A 289 42.00 -17.61 -17.27
N ARG A 290 41.68 -18.07 -18.48
CA ARG A 290 41.21 -19.39 -18.97
C ARG A 290 39.96 -19.92 -18.26
N LYS A 291 38.80 -19.48 -18.72
CA LYS A 291 37.81 -20.22 -19.55
C LYS A 291 36.69 -19.21 -19.93
N GLU A 292 36.16 -19.23 -21.17
CA GLU A 292 34.84 -19.77 -21.58
C GLU A 292 33.68 -19.13 -20.78
N GLU A 293 32.59 -18.62 -21.37
CA GLU A 293 32.08 -18.68 -22.77
C GLU A 293 32.68 -17.59 -23.71
N GLU A 294 32.89 -17.73 -25.03
CA GLU A 294 32.03 -18.12 -26.17
C GLU A 294 30.82 -17.17 -26.39
N LYS A 295 30.83 -16.25 -27.37
CA LYS A 295 30.92 -16.33 -28.85
C LYS A 295 29.60 -16.66 -29.56
N LEU A 296 29.20 -15.73 -30.44
CA LEU A 296 28.35 -15.89 -31.64
C LEU A 296 27.02 -16.67 -31.52
N ALA A 297 25.91 -15.97 -31.77
CA ALA A 297 25.05 -16.23 -32.93
C ALA A 297 24.21 -14.98 -33.27
N ASP A 298 23.96 -14.79 -34.57
CA ASP A 298 22.74 -14.28 -35.24
C ASP A 298 21.78 -13.34 -34.47
N LEU A 299 21.30 -12.25 -35.07
CA LEU A 299 20.54 -12.29 -36.32
C LEU A 299 20.84 -11.17 -37.31
N ARG A 300 21.17 -11.56 -38.54
CA ARG A 300 20.75 -10.83 -39.74
C ARG A 300 19.45 -11.46 -40.27
N ALA A 301 18.38 -10.68 -40.33
CA ALA A 301 17.40 -10.75 -41.43
C ALA A 301 16.35 -9.64 -41.28
N MET A 302 16.21 -8.82 -42.34
CA MET A 302 14.90 -8.38 -42.89
C MET A 302 14.02 -7.43 -42.01
N GLU A 303 13.20 -6.52 -42.54
CA GLU A 303 12.86 -6.25 -43.95
C GLU A 303 12.26 -4.84 -44.22
N TYR A 304 12.12 -4.51 -45.52
CA TYR A 304 11.11 -3.62 -46.15
C TYR A 304 11.10 -2.09 -45.82
N ILE A 305 11.01 -1.07 -46.70
CA ILE A 305 11.10 -0.75 -48.17
C ILE A 305 10.18 0.49 -48.44
N LYS A 306 10.56 1.46 -49.34
CA LYS A 306 9.70 2.23 -50.34
C LYS A 306 10.41 3.41 -51.13
N GLU A 307 9.87 3.87 -52.32
CA GLU A 307 10.52 4.62 -53.49
C GLU A 307 9.63 5.78 -54.23
N LYS A 308 10.01 6.63 -55.31
CA LYS A 308 9.18 7.17 -56.59
C LYS A 308 9.31 8.52 -57.57
N MET A 309 8.60 8.69 -58.83
CA MET A 309 8.02 9.92 -59.80
C MET A 309 7.32 9.90 -61.38
N VAL A 310 6.71 10.99 -62.13
CA VAL A 310 6.41 11.46 -63.71
C VAL A 310 5.02 11.56 -64.74
N ILE A 311 4.67 12.53 -65.79
CA ILE A 311 3.58 12.60 -67.06
C ILE A 311 3.28 13.89 -68.18
N SER A 312 2.54 13.92 -69.46
CA SER A 312 2.04 15.10 -70.51
C SER A 312 1.10 15.00 -71.96
N ALA A 313 0.54 16.05 -72.82
CA ALA A 313 -0.31 16.09 -74.24
C ALA A 313 -0.83 17.41 -75.22
N ASN A 314 -1.46 17.46 -76.55
CA ASN A 314 -2.10 18.63 -77.55
C ASN A 314 -2.84 18.35 -79.09
N LEU A 315 -3.48 19.01 -80.25
CA LEU A 315 -4.06 20.28 -81.18
C LEU A 315 -5.07 20.00 -82.54
N TYR A 316 -5.69 20.68 -83.71
CA TYR A 316 -6.19 21.95 -84.63
C TYR A 316 -7.05 21.70 -86.11
N LYS A 317 -7.64 22.40 -87.25
CA LYS A 317 -8.32 23.69 -88.04
C LYS A 317 -8.83 23.55 -89.68
N ILE A 318 -9.52 24.29 -90.77
CA ILE A 318 -10.53 25.44 -91.37
C ILE A 318 -10.90 25.65 -93.06
N HIS A 319 -11.98 26.34 -93.76
CA HIS A 319 -12.42 26.65 -95.34
C HIS A 319 -13.65 27.72 -95.87
N LEU A 320 -14.34 28.19 -97.08
CA LEU A 320 -14.47 28.39 -98.71
C LEU A 320 -15.72 29.30 -99.51
N CYS A 321 -15.95 29.68 -100.92
CA CYS A 321 -17.07 30.59 -101.72
C CYS A 321 -17.42 30.73 -103.42
N ILE A 322 -18.47 31.47 -104.12
CA ILE A 322 -18.91 31.66 -105.72
C ILE A 322 -20.01 32.78 -106.46
N PHE A 323 -20.49 32.91 -107.85
CA PHE A 323 -21.57 33.89 -108.64
C PHE A 323 -21.94 34.04 -110.33
N PHE A 324 -22.96 34.85 -111.03
CA PHE A 324 -23.53 34.92 -112.59
C PHE A 324 -24.48 36.12 -113.41
N SER A 325 -25.08 36.14 -114.75
CA SER A 325 -25.83 37.26 -115.72
C SER A 325 -26.93 37.08 -117.06
N ILE A 326 -27.48 38.07 -118.00
CA ILE A 326 -28.70 38.08 -119.13
C ILE A 326 -29.08 39.19 -120.42
N THR A 327 -30.09 39.14 -121.50
CA THR A 327 -30.53 40.09 -122.79
C THR A 327 -31.99 40.13 -123.74
N PHE A 328 -32.40 40.98 -124.87
CA PHE A 328 -33.75 41.13 -125.83
C PHE A 328 -34.06 42.16 -127.20
N ASP A 329 -35.11 42.12 -128.24
CA ASP A 329 -35.66 43.16 -129.43
C ASP A 329 -36.98 43.04 -130.57
N VAL A 330 -37.49 44.05 -131.51
CA VAL A 330 -38.23 44.22 -133.01
C VAL A 330 -39.77 44.73 -133.61
N ASP A 331 -40.15 45.29 -134.93
CA ASP A 331 -41.54 45.86 -135.65
C ASP A 331 -41.93 46.08 -137.34
N GLU A 332 -43.04 46.80 -138.01
CA GLU A 332 -43.80 46.81 -139.50
C GLU A 332 -44.34 48.09 -140.52
N ILE A 333 -45.17 48.10 -141.73
CA ILE A 333 -45.28 49.19 -142.94
C ILE A 333 -46.33 49.77 -144.22
N ARG A 334 -47.56 49.45 -144.93
CA ARG A 334 -48.27 50.13 -146.18
C ARG A 334 -49.10 51.29 -145.77
N ALA A 335 -48.39 52.29 -145.30
CA ALA A 335 -48.75 52.76 -143.99
C ALA A 335 -49.90 53.77 -144.02
N ARG A 336 -49.67 55.04 -143.68
CA ARG A 336 -50.64 56.08 -143.29
C ARG A 336 -52.06 55.69 -142.80
N ARG A 337 -52.96 55.11 -143.62
CA ARG A 337 -54.24 54.53 -143.13
C ARG A 337 -54.08 53.17 -142.47
N ASN A 338 -53.21 52.31 -142.99
CA ASN A 338 -52.72 51.18 -142.22
C ASN A 338 -51.83 51.66 -141.08
N GLN A 339 -51.14 52.81 -141.13
CA GLN A 339 -50.56 53.40 -139.91
C GLN A 339 -51.67 53.73 -138.92
N GLU A 340 -52.79 54.38 -139.28
CA GLU A 340 -53.89 54.60 -138.33
C GLU A 340 -54.53 53.31 -137.78
N ILE A 341 -54.76 52.30 -138.62
CA ILE A 341 -55.36 51.02 -138.18
C ILE A 341 -54.34 50.20 -137.39
N MET A 342 -53.12 50.05 -137.90
CA MET A 342 -52.00 49.45 -137.17
C MET A 342 -51.65 50.25 -135.93
N ASP A 343 -51.85 51.57 -135.83
CA ASP A 343 -51.59 52.37 -134.63
C ASP A 343 -52.69 52.11 -133.59
N ARG A 344 -53.95 51.95 -134.03
CA ARG A 344 -55.06 51.59 -133.14
C ARG A 344 -54.90 50.14 -132.68
N GLU A 345 -54.45 49.24 -133.55
CA GLU A 345 -54.11 47.86 -133.22
C GLU A 345 -52.79 47.73 -132.47
N TRP A 346 -51.81 48.59 -132.68
CA TRP A 346 -50.50 48.61 -132.03
C TRP A 346 -50.67 49.21 -130.65
N ARG A 347 -51.40 50.32 -130.47
CA ARG A 347 -51.83 50.77 -129.12
C ARG A 347 -52.72 49.74 -128.43
N ARG A 348 -53.50 48.92 -129.17
CA ARG A 348 -54.25 47.80 -128.57
C ARG A 348 -53.30 46.65 -128.16
N LYS A 349 -52.42 46.19 -129.04
CA LYS A 349 -51.44 45.12 -128.83
C LYS A 349 -50.40 45.52 -127.78
N GLU A 350 -49.96 46.78 -127.76
CA GLU A 350 -49.12 47.42 -126.75
C GLU A 350 -49.85 47.49 -125.41
N LYS A 351 -51.11 47.94 -125.37
CA LYS A 351 -51.92 47.89 -124.13
C LYS A 351 -52.16 46.46 -123.65
N GLU A 352 -52.41 45.50 -124.54
CA GLU A 352 -52.56 44.09 -124.21
C GLU A 352 -51.23 43.46 -123.75
N LEU A 353 -50.10 43.84 -124.36
CA LEU A 353 -48.75 43.42 -123.94
C LEU A 353 -48.34 44.09 -122.63
N ALA A 354 -48.73 45.33 -122.38
CA ALA A 354 -48.52 46.03 -121.13
C ALA A 354 -49.40 45.44 -120.01
N LEU A 355 -50.65 45.07 -120.30
CA LEU A 355 -51.53 44.35 -119.38
C LEU A 355 -51.02 42.93 -119.11
N LYS A 356 -50.54 42.20 -120.13
CA LYS A 356 -49.88 40.89 -119.96
C LYS A 356 -48.64 41.02 -119.09
N LYS A 357 -47.69 41.91 -119.45
CA LYS A 357 -46.49 42.21 -118.64
C LYS A 357 -46.84 42.67 -117.22
N ALA A 358 -47.92 43.43 -117.02
CA ALA A 358 -48.40 43.82 -115.69
C ALA A 358 -48.91 42.61 -114.91
N SER A 359 -49.77 41.77 -115.51
CA SER A 359 -50.28 40.54 -114.87
C SER A 359 -49.17 39.51 -114.60
N GLU A 360 -48.17 39.39 -115.48
CA GLU A 360 -46.97 38.58 -115.30
C GLU A 360 -46.12 39.14 -114.15
N GLN A 361 -45.93 40.46 -114.08
CA GLN A 361 -45.26 41.11 -112.94
C GLN A 361 -46.04 40.98 -111.63
N GLU A 362 -47.37 40.98 -111.66
CA GLU A 362 -48.23 40.78 -110.50
C GLU A 362 -48.18 39.32 -110.01
N MET A 363 -48.25 38.34 -110.91
CA MET A 363 -47.99 36.93 -110.57
C MET A 363 -46.57 36.72 -110.03
N LEU A 364 -45.55 37.35 -110.62
CA LEU A 364 -44.17 37.29 -110.11
C LEU A 364 -44.01 38.01 -108.76
N LYS A 365 -44.75 39.08 -108.48
CA LYS A 365 -44.80 39.73 -107.16
C LYS A 365 -45.48 38.84 -106.13
N ALA A 366 -46.62 38.22 -106.48
CA ALA A 366 -47.34 37.29 -105.62
C ALA A 366 -46.48 36.07 -105.28
N ALA A 367 -45.91 35.38 -106.27
CA ALA A 367 -45.03 34.23 -106.05
C ALA A 367 -43.76 34.58 -105.24
N ARG A 368 -43.24 35.82 -105.36
CA ARG A 368 -42.16 36.32 -104.50
C ARG A 368 -42.62 36.58 -103.07
N ALA A 369 -43.82 37.16 -102.88
CA ALA A 369 -44.39 37.38 -101.55
C ALA A 369 -44.69 36.04 -100.84
N GLU A 370 -45.26 35.07 -101.54
CA GLU A 370 -45.43 33.69 -101.06
C GLU A 370 -44.08 33.07 -100.69
N GLN A 371 -43.05 33.17 -101.54
CA GLN A 371 -41.71 32.64 -101.22
C GLN A 371 -41.12 33.30 -99.96
N VAL A 372 -41.33 34.61 -99.76
CA VAL A 372 -40.91 35.32 -98.54
C VAL A 372 -41.68 34.79 -97.33
N GLN A 373 -43.01 34.70 -97.40
CA GLN A 373 -43.84 34.16 -96.30
C GLN A 373 -43.47 32.72 -95.93
N TYR A 374 -43.20 31.84 -96.92
CA TYR A 374 -42.71 30.48 -96.64
C TYR A 374 -41.35 30.51 -95.92
N LYS A 375 -40.41 31.36 -96.36
CA LYS A 375 -39.10 31.50 -95.69
C LYS A 375 -39.23 32.04 -94.26
N GLU A 376 -40.04 33.06 -94.05
CA GLU A 376 -40.32 33.64 -92.73
C GLU A 376 -40.96 32.61 -91.79
N HIS A 377 -41.91 31.81 -92.29
CA HIS A 377 -42.54 30.72 -91.56
C HIS A 377 -41.54 29.61 -91.17
N PHE A 378 -40.66 29.20 -92.10
CA PHE A 378 -39.62 28.22 -91.78
C PHE A 378 -38.62 28.75 -90.74
N LEU A 379 -38.14 29.99 -90.88
CA LEU A 379 -37.25 30.63 -89.91
C LEU A 379 -37.92 30.79 -88.53
N SER A 380 -39.22 31.07 -88.49
CA SER A 380 -40.00 31.15 -87.24
C SER A 380 -40.12 29.79 -86.54
N ILE A 381 -40.34 28.71 -87.31
CA ILE A 381 -40.34 27.33 -86.78
C ILE A 381 -38.94 26.94 -86.28
N GLU A 382 -37.89 27.31 -87.01
CA GLU A 382 -36.50 26.97 -86.68
C GLU A 382 -36.05 27.68 -85.39
N ALA A 383 -36.25 29.00 -85.29
CA ALA A 383 -36.02 29.75 -84.06
C ALA A 383 -36.89 29.26 -82.88
N GLY A 384 -38.12 28.77 -83.15
CA GLY A 384 -38.98 28.12 -82.16
C GLY A 384 -38.39 26.80 -81.62
N ARG A 385 -37.77 26.00 -82.51
CA ARG A 385 -37.06 24.76 -82.12
C ARG A 385 -35.79 25.06 -81.35
N GLU A 386 -34.95 25.98 -81.83
CA GLU A 386 -33.73 26.42 -81.14
C GLU A 386 -34.04 26.93 -79.74
N LYS A 387 -35.08 27.77 -79.59
CA LYS A 387 -35.55 28.23 -78.28
C LYS A 387 -36.00 27.07 -77.39
N ALA A 388 -36.77 26.12 -77.91
CA ALA A 388 -37.21 24.95 -77.16
C ALA A 388 -36.06 23.97 -76.83
N GLU A 389 -34.94 24.01 -77.55
CA GLU A 389 -33.70 23.29 -77.21
C GLU A 389 -32.90 24.02 -76.15
N PHE A 390 -32.75 25.33 -76.27
CA PHE A 390 -32.12 26.18 -75.26
C PHE A 390 -32.86 26.10 -73.91
N GLU A 391 -34.19 26.17 -73.90
CA GLU A 391 -34.99 26.03 -72.67
C GLU A 391 -34.88 24.64 -72.04
N ARG A 392 -34.77 23.58 -72.85
CA ARG A 392 -34.50 22.21 -72.36
C ARG A 392 -33.10 22.09 -71.74
N VAL A 393 -32.07 22.61 -72.40
CA VAL A 393 -30.69 22.60 -71.89
C VAL A 393 -30.58 23.44 -70.61
N LEU A 394 -31.17 24.64 -70.58
CA LEU A 394 -31.19 25.51 -69.42
C LEU A 394 -31.89 24.85 -68.23
N LYS A 395 -33.01 24.16 -68.44
CA LYS A 395 -33.71 23.40 -67.39
C LYS A 395 -32.85 22.26 -66.83
N VAL A 396 -32.16 21.50 -67.70
CA VAL A 396 -31.23 20.44 -67.27
C VAL A 396 -30.02 21.02 -66.50
N GLN A 397 -29.49 22.17 -66.91
CA GLN A 397 -28.42 22.88 -66.18
C GLN A 397 -28.90 23.38 -64.81
N GLN A 398 -30.11 23.95 -64.72
CA GLN A 398 -30.71 24.36 -63.45
C GLN A 398 -30.91 23.17 -62.52
N GLU A 399 -31.44 22.05 -63.02
CA GLU A 399 -31.59 20.81 -62.25
C GLU A 399 -30.27 20.22 -61.78
N ALA A 400 -29.21 20.31 -62.60
CA ALA A 400 -27.85 19.91 -62.20
C ALA A 400 -27.32 20.80 -61.06
N ILE A 401 -27.41 22.13 -61.20
CA ILE A 401 -26.99 23.09 -60.17
C ILE A 401 -27.76 22.90 -58.85
N THR A 402 -29.05 22.53 -58.89
CA THR A 402 -29.79 22.20 -57.66
C THR A 402 -29.32 20.90 -57.02
N LYS A 403 -28.99 19.87 -57.81
CA LYS A 403 -28.50 18.57 -57.29
C LYS A 403 -27.09 18.72 -56.69
N GLU A 404 -26.21 19.46 -57.35
CA GLU A 404 -24.86 19.78 -56.86
C GLU A 404 -24.94 20.51 -55.51
N LYS A 405 -25.77 21.54 -55.38
CA LYS A 405 -26.01 22.24 -54.10
C LYS A 405 -26.59 21.33 -53.02
N GLU A 406 -27.57 20.49 -53.36
CA GLU A 406 -28.10 19.50 -52.42
C GLU A 406 -27.01 18.52 -51.93
N GLU A 407 -26.10 18.10 -52.80
CA GLU A 407 -24.99 17.21 -52.45
C GLU A 407 -23.91 17.92 -51.63
N GLU A 408 -23.60 19.19 -51.93
CA GLU A 408 -22.77 20.05 -51.09
C GLU A 408 -23.38 20.25 -49.70
N GLU A 409 -24.68 20.51 -49.58
CA GLU A 409 -25.37 20.67 -48.30
C GLU A 409 -25.38 19.37 -47.49
N LYS A 410 -25.64 18.23 -48.13
CA LYS A 410 -25.54 16.89 -47.51
C LYS A 410 -24.11 16.61 -47.03
N PHE A 411 -23.10 16.95 -47.84
CA PHE A 411 -21.69 16.81 -47.47
C PHE A 411 -21.31 17.72 -46.29
N GLN A 412 -21.68 18.99 -46.33
CA GLN A 412 -21.46 19.94 -45.23
C GLN A 412 -22.15 19.50 -43.93
N LEU A 413 -23.40 19.02 -44.01
CA LEU A 413 -24.14 18.52 -42.85
C LEU A 413 -23.45 17.29 -42.24
N ASN A 414 -22.99 16.36 -43.08
CA ASN A 414 -22.26 15.17 -42.63
C ASN A 414 -20.89 15.54 -42.05
N ALA A 415 -20.17 16.51 -42.63
CA ALA A 415 -18.92 17.03 -42.08
C ALA A 415 -19.13 17.74 -40.72
N ARG A 416 -20.21 18.52 -40.55
CA ARG A 416 -20.59 19.14 -39.26
C ARG A 416 -20.88 18.06 -38.21
N ARG A 417 -21.72 17.07 -38.54
CA ARG A 417 -22.04 15.92 -37.65
C ARG A 417 -20.79 15.12 -37.26
N ASN A 418 -19.90 14.86 -38.19
CA ASN A 418 -18.63 14.18 -37.93
C ASN A 418 -17.76 15.00 -36.97
N ALA A 419 -17.60 16.30 -37.21
CA ALA A 419 -16.85 17.19 -36.32
C ALA A 419 -17.50 17.33 -34.93
N GLU A 420 -18.82 17.24 -34.82
CA GLU A 420 -19.55 17.21 -33.54
C GLU A 420 -19.30 15.90 -32.78
N ALA A 421 -19.37 14.75 -33.45
CA ALA A 421 -19.06 13.45 -32.87
C ALA A 421 -17.58 13.36 -32.41
N ILE A 422 -16.64 13.94 -33.17
CA ILE A 422 -15.24 14.06 -32.74
C ILE A 422 -15.13 14.96 -31.50
N ARG A 423 -15.80 16.11 -31.47
CA ARG A 423 -15.82 17.00 -30.29
C ARG A 423 -16.43 16.33 -29.05
N GLN A 424 -17.43 15.47 -29.21
CA GLN A 424 -17.97 14.63 -28.13
C GLN A 424 -16.94 13.59 -27.67
N GLN A 425 -16.39 12.78 -28.59
CA GLN A 425 -15.39 11.76 -28.27
C GLN A 425 -14.14 12.33 -27.57
N VAL A 426 -13.71 13.55 -27.93
CA VAL A 426 -12.61 14.25 -27.24
C VAL A 426 -13.02 14.59 -25.80
N LYS A 427 -14.19 15.21 -25.59
CA LYS A 427 -14.70 15.52 -24.24
C LYS A 427 -14.87 14.26 -23.37
N ASP A 428 -15.38 13.17 -23.94
CA ASP A 428 -15.60 11.91 -23.20
C ASP A 428 -14.26 11.28 -22.79
N ARG A 429 -13.24 11.36 -23.67
CA ARG A 429 -11.86 10.95 -23.35
C ARG A 429 -11.21 11.86 -22.30
N GLU A 430 -11.42 13.17 -22.37
CA GLU A 430 -10.94 14.13 -21.37
C GLU A 430 -11.59 13.88 -20.01
N LEU A 431 -12.91 13.69 -19.95
CA LEU A 431 -13.65 13.35 -18.74
C LEU A 431 -13.20 11.99 -18.17
N SER A 432 -12.99 10.97 -19.01
CA SER A 432 -12.44 9.68 -18.57
C SER A 432 -11.01 9.81 -18.04
N ALA A 433 -10.17 10.62 -18.68
CA ALA A 433 -8.80 10.88 -18.20
C ALA A 433 -8.79 11.68 -16.89
N ILE A 434 -9.71 12.63 -16.70
CA ILE A 434 -9.90 13.39 -15.46
C ILE A 434 -10.43 12.46 -14.35
N ALA A 435 -11.38 11.57 -14.64
CA ALA A 435 -11.88 10.57 -13.71
C ALA A 435 -10.75 9.64 -13.23
N LYS A 436 -10.01 9.03 -14.18
CA LYS A 436 -8.84 8.18 -13.87
C LYS A 436 -7.76 8.90 -13.06
N ARG A 437 -7.48 10.18 -13.37
CA ARG A 437 -6.56 10.98 -12.55
C ARG A 437 -7.08 11.16 -11.13
N ARG A 438 -8.38 11.46 -10.95
CA ARG A 438 -9.01 11.59 -9.62
C ARG A 438 -9.02 10.27 -8.84
N GLU A 439 -9.17 9.14 -9.52
CA GLU A 439 -9.04 7.80 -8.93
C GLU A 439 -7.60 7.57 -8.46
N MET A 440 -6.61 7.71 -9.35
CA MET A 440 -5.18 7.60 -8.98
C MET A 440 -4.75 8.55 -7.84
N PHE A 441 -5.33 9.76 -7.75
CA PHE A 441 -5.10 10.67 -6.63
C PHE A 441 -5.75 10.19 -5.33
N LYS A 442 -7.00 9.70 -5.35
CA LYS A 442 -7.65 9.11 -4.19
C LYS A 442 -6.91 7.87 -3.68
N ASP A 443 -6.43 7.02 -4.59
CA ASP A 443 -5.68 5.82 -4.24
C ASP A 443 -4.33 6.21 -3.61
N ALA A 444 -3.67 7.25 -4.12
CA ALA A 444 -2.45 7.81 -3.52
C ALA A 444 -2.70 8.47 -2.14
N GLU A 445 -3.82 9.17 -1.96
CA GLU A 445 -4.27 9.72 -0.67
C GLU A 445 -4.54 8.60 0.34
N GLN A 446 -5.25 7.55 -0.06
CA GLN A 446 -5.51 6.36 0.76
C GLN A 446 -4.21 5.67 1.17
N LEU A 447 -3.30 5.39 0.23
CA LEU A 447 -2.01 4.78 0.52
C LEU A 447 -1.13 5.66 1.44
N SER A 448 -1.22 6.99 1.30
CA SER A 448 -0.53 7.95 2.17
C SER A 448 -1.09 7.91 3.60
N GLU A 449 -2.42 7.86 3.75
CA GLU A 449 -3.11 7.74 5.03
C GLU A 449 -2.90 6.38 5.69
N GLU A 450 -2.96 5.27 4.93
CA GLU A 450 -2.59 3.94 5.42
C GLU A 450 -1.14 3.90 5.91
N ALA A 451 -0.20 4.51 5.17
CA ALA A 451 1.18 4.64 5.60
C ALA A 451 1.32 5.56 6.84
N ARG A 452 0.50 6.61 6.98
CA ARG A 452 0.45 7.47 8.18
C ARG A 452 -0.06 6.68 9.39
N LEU A 453 -1.16 5.95 9.25
CA LEU A 453 -1.74 5.09 10.29
C LEU A 453 -0.85 3.89 10.64
N ARG A 454 -0.12 3.32 9.67
CA ARG A 454 0.90 2.29 9.93
C ARG A 454 2.06 2.86 10.73
N ARG A 455 2.61 4.02 10.35
CA ARG A 455 3.66 4.72 11.12
C ARG A 455 3.21 5.07 12.54
N LEU A 456 1.98 5.57 12.72
CA LEU A 456 1.42 5.87 14.04
C LEU A 456 1.32 4.61 14.91
N ARG A 457 0.66 3.55 14.44
CA ARG A 457 0.57 2.26 15.14
C ARG A 457 1.95 1.70 15.50
N LEU A 458 2.88 1.72 14.56
CA LEU A 458 4.27 1.29 14.81
C LEU A 458 4.94 2.14 15.89
N SER A 459 4.77 3.46 15.89
CA SER A 459 5.33 4.34 16.93
C SER A 459 4.73 4.06 18.32
N GLU A 460 3.42 3.81 18.42
CA GLU A 460 2.77 3.41 19.67
C GLU A 460 3.28 2.07 20.19
N ILE A 461 3.45 1.07 19.32
CA ILE A 461 3.96 -0.26 19.69
C ILE A 461 5.43 -0.19 20.10
N LYS A 462 6.25 0.58 19.36
CA LYS A 462 7.64 0.86 19.71
C LYS A 462 7.73 1.51 21.11
N ALA A 463 6.92 2.54 21.37
CA ALA A 463 6.89 3.25 22.66
C ALA A 463 6.43 2.34 23.82
N LYS A 464 5.38 1.53 23.62
CA LYS A 464 4.94 0.51 24.59
C LYS A 464 6.08 -0.43 24.95
N LYS A 465 6.72 -1.04 23.96
CA LYS A 465 7.85 -1.97 24.17
C LYS A 465 9.07 -1.37 24.85
N LEU A 466 9.31 -0.07 24.67
CA LEU A 466 10.41 0.61 25.34
C LEU A 466 10.07 0.97 26.79
N ASN A 467 8.80 1.26 27.08
CA ASN A 467 8.30 1.36 28.45
C ASN A 467 8.27 -0.01 29.15
N ASP A 468 7.92 -1.09 28.45
CA ASP A 468 8.04 -2.46 28.94
C ASP A 468 9.51 -2.82 29.26
N LEU A 469 10.45 -2.33 28.45
CA LEU A 469 11.89 -2.50 28.69
C LEU A 469 12.33 -1.78 29.98
N ARG A 470 11.93 -0.51 30.15
CA ARG A 470 12.16 0.26 31.40
C ARG A 470 11.51 -0.44 32.61
N ALA A 471 10.30 -0.98 32.44
CA ALA A 471 9.58 -1.72 33.48
C ALA A 471 10.28 -3.03 33.91
N THR A 472 11.17 -3.61 33.09
CA THR A 472 12.04 -4.72 33.52
C THR A 472 13.22 -4.32 34.41
N GLY A 473 13.32 -3.05 34.82
CA GLY A 473 14.33 -2.59 35.79
C GLY A 473 15.74 -2.44 35.23
N LEU A 474 15.90 -2.41 33.90
CA LEU A 474 17.18 -2.21 33.24
C LEU A 474 17.66 -0.76 33.39
N CYS A 475 18.97 -0.58 33.59
CA CYS A 475 19.58 0.75 33.68
C CYS A 475 19.34 1.56 32.39
N GLU A 476 18.96 2.82 32.54
CA GLU A 476 18.50 3.70 31.44
C GLU A 476 19.53 3.86 30.31
N LYS A 477 20.84 3.71 30.59
CA LYS A 477 21.92 3.60 29.59
C LYS A 477 21.55 2.63 28.46
N TYR A 478 20.98 1.48 28.82
CA TYR A 478 20.58 0.42 27.91
C TYR A 478 19.28 0.77 27.15
N CYS A 479 18.31 1.39 27.83
CA CYS A 479 17.08 1.88 27.22
C CYS A 479 17.36 2.93 26.13
N SER A 480 18.17 3.94 26.44
CA SER A 480 18.58 4.98 25.49
C SER A 480 19.45 4.46 24.33
N GLU A 481 20.12 3.32 24.50
CA GLU A 481 20.82 2.65 23.39
C GLU A 481 19.80 2.02 22.40
N VAL A 482 18.72 1.43 22.92
CA VAL A 482 17.60 0.94 22.09
C VAL A 482 16.87 2.10 21.40
N GLU A 483 16.57 3.20 22.11
CA GLU A 483 15.96 4.41 21.52
C GLU A 483 16.77 4.89 20.30
N ARG A 484 18.09 5.08 20.50
CA ARG A 484 18.99 5.57 19.44
C ARG A 484 19.14 4.59 18.28
N LYS A 485 19.20 3.28 18.54
CA LYS A 485 19.38 2.25 17.48
C LYS A 485 18.10 1.96 16.70
N ALA A 486 16.92 2.14 17.29
CA ALA A 486 15.64 1.86 16.65
C ALA A 486 15.01 3.07 15.92
N GLY A 487 15.62 4.27 16.03
CA GLY A 487 15.17 5.48 15.35
C GLY A 487 13.85 6.00 15.90
N PHE A 488 13.80 6.21 17.21
CA PHE A 488 12.73 6.95 17.90
C PHE A 488 12.89 8.46 17.69
#